data_AF-A0A8K1AN36-F1
#
_entry.id   AF-A0A8K1AN36-F1
#
_cell.length_a   1.000
_cell.length_b   1.000
_cell.length_c   1.000
_cell.angle_alpha   90.00
_cell.angle_beta   90.00
_cell.angle_gamma   90.00
#
_symmetry.space_group_name_H-M   'P 1'
#
loop_
_entity.id
_entity.type
_entity.pdbx_description
1 polymer ?
#
loop_
_entity_poly.entity_id
_entity_poly.type
_entity_poly.pdbx_seq_one_letter_code
_entity_poly.pdbx_strand_id
1 'polypeptide(L)'
;DTTTAFSSVSHICRDVNYGWLIRYMHANGASMFFICLFIHIGRGIYYGSYLYTETWNIGIILLFSVMATAFMGYVLPWGQMSFWGATVITNLLSAIPYVGTTIVEWIWGGFSVDKPTLTRFFAFHFILPFIIAALAVVHLLFLHETGSNNPM
;
A
#
# COMPACT_ATOMS: atom_id res chain seq x y z
N ASP A 1 0.85 13.35 15.62
CA ASP A 1 1.06 14.46 14.65
C ASP A 1 2.54 14.46 14.24
N THR A 2 3.00 15.40 13.40
CA THR A 2 4.38 15.37 12.86
C THR A 2 5.46 15.48 13.93
N THR A 3 5.19 16.16 15.04
CA THR A 3 6.13 16.32 16.18
C THR A 3 6.26 15.04 17.01
N THR A 4 5.25 14.17 17.00
CA THR A 4 5.21 12.95 17.83
C THR A 4 5.29 11.64 17.04
N ALA A 5 5.18 11.68 15.70
CA ALA A 5 5.14 10.46 14.88
C ALA A 5 6.39 9.60 15.05
N PHE A 6 7.58 10.17 14.85
CA PHE A 6 8.83 9.44 14.98
C PHE A 6 9.07 8.94 16.42
N SER A 7 8.83 9.78 17.42
CA SER A 7 9.01 9.41 18.83
C SER A 7 8.02 8.34 19.28
N SER A 8 6.78 8.34 18.78
CA SER A 8 5.80 7.29 19.08
C SER A 8 6.21 5.92 18.52
N VAL A 9 6.78 5.86 17.31
CA VAL A 9 7.35 4.61 16.77
C VAL A 9 8.56 4.16 17.59
N SER A 10 9.40 5.08 18.06
CA SER A 10 10.52 4.77 18.95
C SER A 10 10.05 4.20 20.29
N HIS A 11 9.04 4.84 20.90
CA HIS A 11 8.39 4.38 22.13
C HIS A 11 7.79 2.97 21.97
N ILE A 12 7.10 2.68 20.85
CA ILE A 12 6.62 1.31 20.56
C ILE A 12 7.77 0.30 20.59
N CYS A 13 8.92 0.63 19.98
CA CYS A 13 10.03 -0.31 19.93
C CYS A 13 10.76 -0.49 21.27
N ARG A 14 10.76 0.53 22.13
CA ARG A 14 11.61 0.57 23.34
C ARG A 14 10.85 0.29 24.63
N ASP A 15 9.64 0.80 24.74
CA ASP A 15 8.92 0.90 26.01
C ASP A 15 7.63 0.05 26.03
N VAL A 16 7.14 -0.39 24.87
CA VAL A 16 5.98 -1.30 24.79
C VAL A 16 6.44 -2.75 24.82
N ASN A 17 5.83 -3.56 25.68
CA ASN A 17 6.09 -5.01 25.77
C ASN A 17 5.96 -5.68 24.40
N TYR A 18 7.04 -6.31 23.93
CA TYR A 18 7.15 -6.92 22.60
C TYR A 18 6.85 -5.98 21.42
N GLY A 19 6.84 -4.66 21.62
CA GLY A 19 6.52 -3.71 20.57
C GLY A 19 7.56 -3.68 19.44
N TRP A 20 8.84 -3.95 19.75
CA TRP A 20 9.88 -4.16 18.73
C TRP A 20 9.54 -5.33 17.79
N LEU A 21 9.04 -6.44 18.35
CA LEU A 21 8.70 -7.62 17.59
C LEU A 21 7.54 -7.32 16.65
N ILE A 22 6.46 -6.71 17.18
CA ILE A 22 5.29 -6.32 16.38
C ILE A 22 5.72 -5.37 15.24
N ARG A 23 6.51 -4.34 15.55
CA ARG A 23 6.98 -3.36 14.57
C ARG A 23 7.78 -4.03 13.46
N TYR A 24 8.74 -4.89 13.79
CA TYR A 24 9.58 -5.53 12.78
C TYR A 24 8.87 -6.66 12.04
N MET A 25 7.93 -7.36 12.67
CA MET A 25 7.03 -8.30 11.97
C MET A 25 6.17 -7.56 10.93
N HIS A 26 5.60 -6.41 11.28
CA HIS A 26 4.80 -5.62 10.34
C HIS A 26 5.66 -5.10 9.17
N ALA A 27 6.84 -4.55 9.46
CA ALA A 27 7.75 -4.03 8.44
C ALA A 27 8.27 -5.12 7.49
N ASN A 28 8.77 -6.24 8.02
CA ASN A 28 9.25 -7.36 7.18
C ASN A 28 8.09 -8.11 6.52
N GLY A 29 6.92 -8.16 7.17
CA GLY A 29 5.69 -8.74 6.62
C GLY A 29 5.25 -8.04 5.34
N ALA A 30 5.40 -6.72 5.25
CA ALA A 30 5.15 -5.98 4.01
C ALA A 30 6.04 -6.47 2.86
N SER A 31 7.34 -6.65 3.10
CA SER A 31 8.27 -7.19 2.08
C SER A 31 7.90 -8.62 1.65
N MET A 32 7.58 -9.48 2.62
CA MET A 32 7.11 -10.85 2.32
C MET A 32 5.83 -10.84 1.50
N PHE A 33 4.91 -9.92 1.77
CA PHE A 33 3.68 -9.75 0.99
C PHE A 33 3.98 -9.47 -0.48
N PHE A 34 4.91 -8.56 -0.79
CA PHE A 34 5.32 -8.29 -2.16
C PHE A 34 6.02 -9.46 -2.83
N ILE A 35 6.86 -10.20 -2.11
CA ILE A 35 7.46 -11.44 -2.64
C ILE A 35 6.36 -12.42 -3.06
N CYS A 36 5.37 -12.66 -2.20
CA CYS A 36 4.24 -13.51 -2.53
C CYS A 36 3.43 -12.98 -3.72
N LEU A 37 3.16 -11.68 -3.79
CA LEU A 37 2.45 -11.07 -4.92
C LEU A 37 3.19 -11.26 -6.25
N PHE A 38 4.50 -11.00 -6.28
CA PHE A 38 5.27 -11.12 -7.52
C PHE A 38 5.37 -12.58 -7.99
N ILE A 39 5.54 -13.53 -7.06
CA ILE A 39 5.47 -14.96 -7.40
C ILE A 39 4.07 -15.33 -7.90
N HIS A 40 3.01 -14.83 -7.26
CA HIS A 40 1.63 -15.10 -7.64
C HIS A 40 1.31 -14.59 -9.06
N ILE A 41 1.72 -13.35 -9.37
CA ILE A 41 1.59 -12.74 -10.71
C ILE A 41 2.42 -13.53 -11.73
N GLY A 42 3.68 -13.85 -11.39
CA GLY A 42 4.57 -14.62 -12.26
C GLY A 42 3.99 -15.98 -12.63
N ARG A 43 3.44 -16.70 -11.63
CA ARG A 43 2.69 -17.96 -11.86
C ARG A 43 1.51 -17.73 -12.80
N GLY A 44 0.74 -16.67 -12.59
CA GLY A 44 -0.42 -16.35 -13.41
C GLY A 44 -0.08 -16.06 -14.88
N ILE A 45 1.04 -15.38 -15.13
CA ILE A 45 1.57 -15.15 -16.48
C ILE A 45 2.06 -16.45 -17.09
N TYR A 46 2.91 -17.20 -16.38
CA TYR A 46 3.56 -18.40 -16.88
C TYR A 46 2.57 -19.49 -17.32
N TYR A 47 1.49 -19.69 -16.56
CA TYR A 47 0.46 -20.69 -16.87
C TYR A 47 -0.77 -20.12 -17.59
N GLY A 48 -0.74 -18.88 -18.09
CA GLY A 48 -1.88 -18.32 -18.82
C GLY A 48 -3.14 -18.08 -17.96
N SER A 49 -3.01 -17.95 -16.64
CA SER A 49 -4.16 -17.74 -15.74
C SER A 49 -4.80 -16.35 -15.90
N TYR A 50 -4.13 -15.42 -16.58
CA TYR A 50 -4.70 -14.13 -16.95
C TYR A 50 -5.90 -14.23 -17.91
N LEU A 51 -6.13 -15.40 -18.52
CA LEU A 51 -7.30 -15.67 -19.34
C LEU A 51 -8.60 -15.70 -18.51
N TYR A 52 -8.52 -15.89 -17.20
CA TYR A 52 -9.64 -15.66 -16.29
C TYR A 52 -9.79 -14.16 -16.04
N THR A 53 -10.35 -13.45 -17.01
CA THR A 53 -10.30 -11.98 -17.12
C THR A 53 -10.81 -11.26 -15.88
N GLU A 54 -11.94 -11.67 -15.32
CA GLU A 54 -12.51 -11.03 -14.13
C GLU A 54 -11.59 -11.20 -12.91
N THR A 55 -11.18 -12.44 -12.63
CA THR A 55 -10.22 -12.77 -11.57
C THR A 55 -8.92 -12.00 -11.75
N TRP A 56 -8.37 -11.96 -12.96
CA TRP A 56 -7.12 -11.27 -13.29
C TRP A 56 -7.22 -9.75 -13.09
N ASN A 57 -8.28 -9.12 -13.60
CA ASN A 57 -8.48 -7.68 -13.48
C ASN A 57 -8.67 -7.26 -12.02
N ILE A 58 -9.38 -8.05 -11.21
CA ILE A 58 -9.44 -7.81 -9.75
C ILE A 58 -8.07 -8.00 -9.11
N GLY A 59 -7.28 -8.97 -9.58
CA GLY A 59 -5.87 -9.15 -9.16
C GLY A 59 -5.01 -7.90 -9.42
N ILE A 60 -5.22 -7.21 -10.54
CA ILE A 60 -4.55 -5.93 -10.84
C ILE A 60 -5.00 -4.84 -9.87
N ILE A 61 -6.30 -4.73 -9.58
CA ILE A 61 -6.82 -3.76 -8.60
C ILE A 61 -6.26 -4.03 -7.20
N LEU A 62 -6.16 -5.32 -6.81
CA LEU A 62 -5.54 -5.74 -5.56
C LEU A 62 -4.07 -5.33 -5.50
N LEU A 63 -3.30 -5.55 -6.57
CA LEU A 63 -1.90 -5.15 -6.65
C LEU A 63 -1.74 -3.65 -6.39
N PHE A 64 -2.48 -2.80 -7.11
CA PHE A 64 -2.38 -1.34 -6.93
C PHE A 64 -2.87 -0.89 -5.55
N SER A 65 -3.88 -1.56 -4.98
CA SER A 65 -4.36 -1.28 -3.63
C SER A 65 -3.31 -1.59 -2.56
N VAL A 66 -2.61 -2.72 -2.70
CA VAL A 66 -1.49 -3.10 -1.80
C VAL A 66 -0.31 -2.15 -1.97
N MET A 67 0.02 -1.75 -3.21
CA MET A 67 1.05 -0.75 -3.48
C MET A 67 0.76 0.58 -2.79
N ALA A 68 -0.47 1.10 -2.93
CA ALA A 68 -0.89 2.32 -2.26
C ALA A 68 -0.80 2.18 -0.73
N THR A 69 -1.30 1.07 -0.18
CA THR A 69 -1.29 0.77 1.26
C THR A 69 0.15 0.76 1.81
N ALA A 70 1.05 0.02 1.17
CA ALA A 70 2.43 -0.09 1.61
C ALA A 70 3.19 1.24 1.50
N PHE A 71 2.97 1.99 0.41
CA PHE A 71 3.53 3.33 0.24
C PHE A 71 3.12 4.26 1.40
N MET A 72 1.82 4.36 1.69
CA MET A 72 1.35 5.21 2.80
C MET A 72 1.87 4.72 4.16
N GLY A 73 1.97 3.40 4.36
CA GLY A 73 2.56 2.81 5.57
C GLY A 73 4.01 3.21 5.78
N TYR A 74 4.79 3.29 4.70
CA TYR A 74 6.18 3.74 4.73
C TYR A 74 6.35 5.22 5.14
N VAL A 75 5.32 6.03 4.96
CA VAL A 75 5.32 7.45 5.35
C VAL A 75 5.13 7.63 6.86
N LEU A 76 4.40 6.72 7.52
CA LEU A 76 3.94 6.88 8.91
C LEU A 76 5.05 7.04 9.98
N PRO A 77 6.23 6.39 9.87
CA PRO A 77 7.31 6.60 10.83
C PRO A 77 7.90 8.02 10.79
N TRP A 78 7.60 8.80 9.75
CA TRP A 78 8.04 10.19 9.59
C TRP A 78 9.56 10.39 9.70
N GLY A 79 10.33 9.43 9.18
CA GLY A 79 11.79 9.56 9.02
C GLY A 79 12.17 10.31 7.74
N GLN A 80 13.48 10.53 7.52
CA GLN A 80 13.98 11.23 6.32
C GLN A 80 13.49 10.59 5.01
N MET A 81 13.67 9.27 4.86
CA MET A 81 13.23 8.57 3.65
C MET A 81 11.70 8.56 3.51
N SER A 82 10.96 8.50 4.62
CA SER A 82 9.50 8.59 4.63
C SER A 82 9.03 9.93 4.05
N PHE A 83 9.61 11.03 4.53
CA PHE A 83 9.24 12.39 4.11
C PHE A 83 9.62 12.66 2.65
N TRP A 84 10.88 12.39 2.27
CA TRP A 84 11.35 12.65 0.91
C TRP A 84 10.71 11.70 -0.11
N GLY A 85 10.50 10.43 0.27
CA GLY A 85 9.77 9.48 -0.55
C GLY A 85 8.33 9.95 -0.82
N ALA A 86 7.62 10.41 0.23
CA ALA A 86 6.28 10.97 0.07
C ALA A 86 6.28 12.17 -0.88
N THR A 87 7.22 13.11 -0.69
CA THR A 87 7.35 14.33 -1.49
C THR A 87 7.58 14.00 -2.96
N VAL A 88 8.58 13.17 -3.28
CA VAL A 88 8.93 12.86 -4.67
C VAL A 88 7.83 12.06 -5.36
N ILE A 89 7.33 10.99 -4.74
CA ILE A 89 6.37 10.07 -5.38
C ILE A 89 5.04 10.76 -5.66
N THR A 90 4.50 11.49 -4.68
CA THR A 90 3.21 12.19 -4.89
C THR A 90 3.34 13.33 -5.89
N ASN A 91 4.48 14.01 -5.94
CA ASN A 91 4.71 15.11 -6.88
C ASN A 91 4.85 14.65 -8.34
N LEU A 92 4.99 13.34 -8.61
CA LEU A 92 4.91 12.83 -9.99
C LEU A 92 3.57 13.18 -10.66
N LEU A 93 2.49 13.32 -9.88
CA LEU A 93 1.18 13.71 -10.39
C LEU A 93 1.14 15.16 -10.90
N SER A 94 2.11 16.01 -10.52
CA SER A 94 2.21 17.39 -11.04
C SER A 94 2.46 17.44 -12.55
N ALA A 95 2.99 16.35 -13.12
CA ALA A 95 3.23 16.22 -14.55
C ALA A 95 1.94 16.08 -15.39
N ILE A 96 0.78 15.85 -14.76
CA ILE A 96 -0.50 15.80 -15.45
C ILE A 96 -0.88 17.21 -15.95
N PRO A 97 -1.09 17.42 -17.26
CA PRO A 97 -1.43 18.73 -17.80
C PRO A 97 -2.70 19.32 -17.17
N TYR A 98 -2.70 20.64 -16.99
CA TYR A 98 -3.81 21.46 -16.49
C TYR A 98 -4.22 21.25 -15.02
N VAL A 99 -4.28 20.01 -14.54
CA VAL A 99 -4.84 19.67 -13.22
C VAL A 99 -3.81 19.08 -12.24
N GLY A 100 -2.60 18.74 -12.69
CA GLY A 100 -1.62 17.99 -11.89
C GLY A 100 -1.23 18.68 -10.59
N THR A 101 -0.89 19.97 -10.64
CA THR A 101 -0.53 20.75 -9.44
C THR A 101 -1.68 20.83 -8.43
N THR A 102 -2.91 21.03 -8.92
CA THR A 102 -4.12 21.05 -8.08
C THR A 102 -4.35 19.70 -7.39
N ILE A 103 -4.15 18.58 -8.10
CA ILE A 103 -4.26 17.23 -7.53
C ILE A 103 -3.22 17.02 -6.43
N VAL A 104 -1.96 17.42 -6.65
CA VAL A 104 -0.88 17.26 -5.67
C VAL A 104 -1.17 18.03 -4.39
N GLU A 105 -1.50 19.33 -4.50
CA GLU A 105 -1.84 20.16 -3.34
C GLU A 105 -3.09 19.65 -2.61
N TRP A 106 -4.07 19.12 -3.37
CA TRP A 106 -5.25 18.49 -2.79
C TRP A 106 -4.90 17.23 -2.01
N ILE A 107 -4.02 16.36 -2.53
CA ILE A 107 -3.54 15.15 -1.85
C ILE A 107 -2.75 15.52 -0.59
N TRP A 108 -1.92 16.56 -0.62
CA TRP A 108 -1.18 17.02 0.55
C TRP A 108 -2.08 17.71 1.57
N GLY A 109 -3.12 18.42 1.12
CA GLY A 109 -3.90 19.30 1.98
C GLY A 109 -3.14 20.57 2.35
N GLY A 110 -2.26 21.03 1.46
CA GLY A 110 -1.36 22.17 1.63
C GLY A 110 -0.36 22.26 0.48
N PHE A 111 0.58 23.20 0.57
CA PHE A 111 1.59 23.46 -0.49
C PHE A 111 2.77 22.49 -0.47
N SER A 112 2.89 21.66 0.57
CA SER A 112 3.93 20.66 0.73
C SER A 112 3.44 19.51 1.61
N VAL A 113 4.19 18.40 1.62
CA VAL A 113 3.97 17.29 2.56
C VAL A 113 4.17 17.79 3.99
N ASP A 114 3.13 17.73 4.82
CA ASP A 114 3.18 18.17 6.23
C ASP A 114 2.11 17.43 7.08
N LYS A 115 1.75 17.96 8.26
CA LYS A 115 0.77 17.41 9.21
C LYS A 115 -0.57 16.99 8.58
N PRO A 116 -1.19 17.78 7.66
CA PRO A 116 -2.42 17.34 7.01
C PRO A 116 -2.22 16.04 6.22
N THR A 117 -1.10 15.91 5.50
CA THR A 117 -0.70 14.72 4.72
C THR A 117 -0.51 13.50 5.60
N LEU A 118 0.24 13.63 6.70
CA LEU A 118 0.50 12.51 7.61
C LEU A 118 -0.80 11.96 8.23
N THR A 119 -1.69 12.87 8.64
CA THR A 119 -2.94 12.50 9.31
C THR A 119 -3.87 11.73 8.38
N ARG A 120 -4.02 12.18 7.12
CA ARG A 120 -4.83 11.48 6.12
C ARG A 120 -4.19 10.16 5.67
N PHE A 121 -2.86 10.11 5.50
CA PHE A 121 -2.17 8.87 5.13
C PHE A 121 -2.30 7.81 6.20
N PHE A 122 -2.29 8.19 7.49
CA PHE A 122 -2.62 7.26 8.57
C PHE A 122 -4.04 6.69 8.42
N ALA A 123 -5.04 7.55 8.20
CA ALA A 123 -6.42 7.12 8.01
C ALA A 123 -6.59 6.19 6.78
N PHE A 124 -5.98 6.54 5.65
CA PHE A 124 -6.02 5.72 4.44
C PHE A 124 -5.27 4.40 4.60
N HIS A 125 -4.07 4.41 5.18
CA HIS A 125 -3.31 3.19 5.46
C HIS A 125 -4.07 2.25 6.41
N PHE A 126 -4.86 2.79 7.33
CA PHE A 126 -5.69 1.99 8.22
C PHE A 126 -6.89 1.35 7.50
N ILE A 127 -7.62 2.09 6.67
CA ILE A 127 -8.86 1.57 6.04
C ILE A 127 -8.60 0.66 4.83
N LEU A 128 -7.54 0.93 4.05
CA LEU A 128 -7.27 0.19 2.81
C LEU A 128 -7.04 -1.33 2.98
N PRO A 129 -6.35 -1.82 4.03
CA PRO A 129 -6.27 -3.26 4.30
C PRO A 129 -7.62 -3.97 4.37
N PHE A 130 -8.65 -3.30 4.90
CA PHE A 130 -10.01 -3.86 4.97
C PHE A 130 -10.70 -3.85 3.61
N ILE A 131 -10.46 -2.82 2.79
CA ILE A 131 -10.93 -2.79 1.40
C ILE A 131 -10.25 -3.89 0.59
N ILE A 132 -8.94 -4.12 0.78
CA ILE A 132 -8.18 -5.21 0.16
C ILE A 132 -8.77 -6.57 0.56
N ALA A 133 -9.14 -6.76 1.83
CA ALA A 133 -9.79 -7.99 2.27
C ALA A 133 -11.12 -8.23 1.53
N ALA A 134 -11.95 -7.20 1.37
CA ALA A 134 -13.18 -7.29 0.60
C ALA A 134 -12.91 -7.61 -0.88
N LEU A 135 -11.95 -6.94 -1.51
CA LEU A 135 -11.54 -7.22 -2.90
C LEU A 135 -11.00 -8.65 -3.07
N ALA A 136 -10.29 -9.18 -2.07
CA ALA A 136 -9.79 -10.55 -2.09
C ALA A 136 -10.93 -11.58 -2.06
N VAL A 137 -12.02 -11.29 -1.32
CA VAL A 137 -13.23 -12.12 -1.37
C VAL A 137 -13.85 -12.11 -2.77
N VAL A 138 -13.96 -10.94 -3.41
CA VAL A 138 -14.48 -10.85 -4.79
C VAL A 138 -13.56 -11.56 -5.79
N HIS A 139 -12.23 -11.44 -5.63
CA HIS A 139 -11.24 -12.15 -6.44
C HIS A 139 -11.43 -13.67 -6.36
N LEU A 140 -11.64 -14.20 -5.16
CA LEU A 140 -11.90 -15.63 -4.94
C LEU A 140 -13.28 -16.05 -5.44
N LEU A 141 -14.29 -15.19 -5.36
CA LEU A 141 -15.62 -15.46 -5.90
C LEU A 141 -15.54 -15.72 -7.41
N PHE A 142 -14.91 -14.83 -8.18
CA PHE A 142 -14.73 -15.05 -9.62
C PHE A 142 -13.85 -16.26 -9.94
N LEU A 143 -12.83 -16.55 -9.12
CA LEU A 143 -12.04 -17.77 -9.28
C LEU A 143 -12.89 -19.03 -9.09
N HIS A 144 -13.84 -19.02 -8.15
CA HIS A 144 -14.71 -20.17 -7.90
C HIS A 144 -15.72 -20.43 -9.01
N GLU A 145 -16.07 -19.43 -9.84
CA GLU A 145 -16.93 -19.63 -11.02
C GLU A 145 -16.24 -20.48 -12.10
N THR A 146 -14.92 -20.34 -12.27
CA THR A 146 -14.16 -21.09 -13.29
C THR A 146 -13.41 -22.30 -12.75
N GLY A 147 -13.14 -22.33 -11.44
CA GLY A 147 -12.16 -23.22 -10.83
C GLY A 147 -10.71 -22.78 -11.08
N SER A 148 -9.77 -23.49 -10.45
CA SER A 148 -8.34 -23.21 -10.60
C SER A 148 -7.79 -23.72 -11.92
N ASN A 149 -6.85 -22.96 -12.50
CA ASN A 149 -6.03 -23.44 -13.60
C ASN A 149 -4.99 -24.47 -13.10
N ASN A 150 -4.36 -25.19 -14.02
CA ASN A 150 -3.38 -26.21 -13.74
C ASN A 150 -2.14 -26.06 -14.67
N PRO A 151 -1.04 -26.80 -14.42
CA PRO A 151 0.18 -26.68 -15.21
C PRO A 151 0.12 -27.22 -16.65
N MET A 152 -0.86 -28.06 -16.99
CA MET A 152 -1.04 -28.70 -18.30
C MET A 152 -2.05 -27.94 -19.15
#